data_AF-A0A0A6P381-F1
#
_entry.id   AF-A0A0A6P381-F1
#
_cell.length_a   1.000
_cell.length_b   1.000
_cell.length_c   1.000
_cell.angle_alpha   90.00
_cell.angle_beta   90.00
_cell.angle_gamma   90.00
#
_symmetry.space_group_name_H-M   'P 1'
#
loop_
_entity.id
_entity.type
_entity.pdbx_description
1 polymer ?
#
loop_
_entity_poly.entity_id
_entity_poly.type
_entity_poly.pdbx_seq_one_letter_code
_entity_poly.pdbx_strand_id
1 'polypeptide(L)'
;MVAQFRELYLDRKNNWLHGLALVGVRAVLGIESQRGPPFNIQRSLNVPNLSQDEVKELYQQYQDESGQVIEPGVVDAIYENIRGQPGLVSWFGELLTEKYNPGADKTLRQKSRLLRNF
;
A
#
# COMPACT_ATOMS: atom_id res chain seq x y z
N MET A 1 -16.21 -5.63 17.55
CA MET A 1 -16.64 -5.55 16.14
C MET A 1 -16.35 -6.84 15.38
N VAL A 2 -15.10 -7.22 15.11
CA VAL A 2 -14.78 -8.45 14.31
C VAL A 2 -15.33 -9.75 14.91
N ALA A 3 -15.37 -9.86 16.25
CA ALA A 3 -15.92 -11.03 16.94
C ALA A 3 -17.42 -11.28 16.67
N GLN A 4 -18.22 -10.23 16.37
CA GLN A 4 -19.65 -10.39 16.09
C GLN A 4 -19.89 -11.16 14.79
N PHE A 5 -19.03 -10.96 13.78
CA PHE A 5 -19.10 -11.71 12.53
C PHE A 5 -18.77 -13.20 12.71
N ARG A 6 -17.90 -13.53 13.67
CA ARG A 6 -17.61 -14.91 14.04
C ARG A 6 -18.84 -15.59 14.63
N GLU A 7 -19.55 -14.92 15.54
CA GLU A 7 -20.78 -15.47 16.13
C GLU A 7 -21.85 -15.70 15.05
N LEU A 8 -22.01 -14.74 14.13
CA LEU A 8 -22.87 -14.86 12.95
C LEU A 8 -22.49 -16.05 12.06
N TYR A 9 -21.19 -16.28 11.80
CA TYR A 9 -20.71 -17.43 11.01
C TYR A 9 -20.94 -18.78 11.70
N LEU A 10 -20.90 -18.82 13.04
CA LEU A 10 -21.13 -20.04 13.82
C LEU A 10 -22.63 -20.37 13.92
N ASP A 11 -23.53 -19.39 13.90
CA ASP A 11 -24.99 -19.58 13.85
C ASP A 11 -25.51 -19.90 12.44
N ARG A 12 -24.99 -20.97 11.83
CA ARG A 12 -25.31 -21.37 10.45
C ARG A 12 -26.77 -21.77 10.21
N LYS A 13 -27.55 -21.98 11.26
CA LYS A 13 -28.96 -22.41 11.15
C LYS A 13 -29.92 -21.23 11.03
N ASN A 14 -29.58 -20.09 11.62
CA ASN A 14 -30.43 -18.88 11.60
C ASN A 14 -29.81 -17.73 10.80
N ASN A 15 -28.67 -17.97 10.14
CA ASN A 15 -27.96 -16.97 9.36
C ASN A 15 -27.56 -17.51 7.98
N TRP A 16 -27.68 -16.66 6.96
CA TRP A 16 -27.33 -16.91 5.56
C TRP A 16 -25.93 -16.38 5.18
N LEU A 17 -25.12 -15.99 6.16
CA LEU A 17 -23.74 -15.56 5.90
C LEU A 17 -22.87 -16.77 5.54
N HIS A 18 -22.70 -17.01 4.24
CA HIS A 18 -21.92 -18.14 3.71
C HIS A 18 -20.41 -17.85 3.66
N GLY A 19 -19.99 -16.58 3.64
CA GLY A 19 -18.59 -16.18 3.62
C GLY A 19 -18.40 -14.70 3.94
N LEU A 20 -17.28 -14.36 4.57
CA LEU A 20 -16.88 -13.00 4.90
C LEU A 20 -15.37 -12.85 4.68
N ALA A 21 -14.97 -11.93 3.82
CA ALA A 21 -13.60 -11.50 3.67
C ALA A 21 -13.45 -10.09 4.27
N LEU A 22 -12.57 -9.94 5.26
CA LEU A 22 -12.23 -8.65 5.85
C LEU A 22 -10.81 -8.27 5.41
N VAL A 23 -10.69 -7.19 4.65
CA VAL A 23 -9.40 -6.66 4.19
C VAL A 23 -9.22 -5.28 4.83
N GLY A 24 -8.10 -5.07 5.51
CA GLY A 24 -7.80 -3.80 6.14
C GLY A 24 -6.33 -3.72 6.56
N VAL A 25 -5.80 -2.50 6.58
CA VAL A 25 -4.44 -2.22 7.04
C VAL A 25 -4.47 -2.18 8.56
N ARG A 26 -4.24 -3.33 9.21
CA ARG A 26 -4.10 -3.41 10.67
C ARG A 26 -2.80 -4.14 10.97
N ALA A 27 -1.90 -3.50 11.72
CA ALA A 27 -0.78 -4.22 12.32
C ALA A 27 -1.38 -5.40 13.12
N VAL A 28 -0.96 -6.62 12.79
CA VAL A 28 -1.48 -7.87 13.39
C VAL A 28 -1.24 -7.95 14.91
N LEU A 29 -0.56 -6.96 15.48
CA LEU A 29 -0.36 -6.77 16.91
C LEU A 29 -1.65 -6.19 17.53
N GLY A 30 -2.52 -7.07 18.07
CA GLY A 30 -3.66 -6.63 18.88
C GLY A 30 -4.96 -7.41 18.68
N ILE A 31 -4.93 -8.55 17.98
CA ILE A 31 -6.05 -9.51 17.97
C ILE A 31 -5.73 -10.64 18.96
N GLU A 32 -5.38 -10.28 20.19
CA GLU A 32 -5.37 -11.25 21.28
C GLU A 32 -6.81 -11.45 21.75
N SER A 33 -7.42 -12.52 21.25
CA SER A 33 -8.61 -13.07 21.87
C SER A 33 -8.14 -14.09 22.91
N GLN A 34 -8.67 -14.03 24.13
CA GLN A 34 -8.42 -15.04 25.18
C GLN A 34 -8.82 -16.48 24.75
N ARG A 35 -9.48 -16.64 23.59
CA ARG A 35 -10.00 -17.91 23.05
C ARG A 35 -9.38 -18.31 21.70
N GLY A 36 -8.26 -17.68 21.29
CA GLY A 36 -7.60 -17.94 20.01
C GLY A 36 -8.08 -17.03 18.86
N PRO A 37 -7.50 -17.14 17.64
CA PRO A 37 -7.81 -16.25 16.53
C PRO A 37 -9.31 -16.28 16.17
N PRO A 38 -9.98 -15.13 15.98
CA PRO A 38 -11.41 -15.09 15.70
C PRO A 38 -11.77 -15.59 14.28
N PHE A 39 -10.77 -15.82 13.42
CA PHE A 39 -10.92 -16.34 12.06
C PHE A 39 -9.83 -17.35 11.76
N ASN A 40 -10.15 -18.29 10.86
CA ASN A 40 -9.18 -19.25 10.37
C ASN A 40 -8.25 -18.54 9.36
N ILE A 41 -6.97 -18.37 9.69
CA ILE A 41 -5.97 -17.93 8.71
C ILE A 41 -5.69 -19.13 7.81
N GLN A 42 -6.49 -19.28 6.75
CA GLN A 42 -6.38 -20.45 5.88
C GLN A 42 -5.11 -20.43 5.02
N ARG A 43 -4.64 -19.24 4.64
CA ARG A 43 -3.40 -19.05 3.88
C ARG A 43 -2.75 -17.72 4.24
N SER A 44 -1.43 -17.75 4.45
CA SER A 44 -0.60 -16.54 4.39
C SER A 44 -0.30 -16.27 2.92
N LEU A 45 -0.65 -15.09 2.43
CA LEU A 45 -0.27 -14.62 1.10
C LEU A 45 0.99 -13.77 1.25
N ASN A 46 2.09 -14.20 0.62
CA ASN A 46 3.27 -13.36 0.52
C ASN A 46 2.95 -12.21 -0.46
N VAL A 47 3.18 -10.97 -0.03
CA VAL A 47 3.11 -9.80 -0.88
C VAL A 47 4.55 -9.43 -1.26
N PRO A 48 4.99 -9.73 -2.50
CA PRO A 48 6.35 -9.42 -2.93
C PRO A 48 6.56 -7.92 -3.11
N ASN A 49 7.83 -7.52 -3.27
CA ASN A 49 8.16 -6.19 -3.77
C ASN A 49 7.63 -6.02 -5.19
N LEU A 50 7.25 -4.80 -5.53
CA LEU A 50 6.87 -4.39 -6.87
C LEU A 50 8.06 -4.53 -7.82
N SER A 51 7.78 -4.94 -9.05
CA SER A 51 8.71 -4.85 -10.17
C SER A 51 8.91 -3.40 -10.62
N GLN A 52 9.93 -3.14 -11.44
CA GLN A 52 10.16 -1.80 -11.99
C GLN A 52 8.96 -1.32 -12.81
N ASP A 53 8.33 -2.21 -13.56
CA ASP A 53 7.17 -1.90 -14.39
C ASP A 53 5.93 -1.59 -13.54
N GLU A 54 5.70 -2.34 -12.46
CA GLU A 54 4.61 -2.05 -11.51
C GLU A 54 4.84 -0.73 -10.76
N VAL A 55 6.10 -0.37 -10.43
CA VAL A 55 6.40 0.95 -9.87
C VAL A 55 6.11 2.05 -10.90
N LYS A 56 6.50 1.87 -12.16
CA LYS A 56 6.21 2.83 -13.24
C LYS A 56 4.71 3.02 -13.44
N GLU A 57 3.96 1.93 -13.46
CA GLU A 57 2.51 1.94 -13.59
C GLU A 57 1.86 2.69 -12.42
N LEU A 58 2.30 2.40 -11.18
CA LEU A 58 1.78 3.07 -9.98
C LEU A 58 2.01 4.60 -10.04
N TYR A 59 3.20 5.03 -10.45
CA TYR A 59 3.49 6.45 -10.62
C TYR A 59 2.71 7.05 -11.79
N GLN A 60 2.45 6.31 -12.86
CA GLN A 60 1.59 6.79 -13.95
C GLN A 60 0.15 7.04 -13.48
N GLN A 61 -0.44 6.09 -12.75
CA GLN A 61 -1.78 6.26 -12.17
C GLN A 61 -1.85 7.49 -11.26
N TYR A 62 -0.83 7.70 -10.42
CA TYR A 62 -0.75 8.89 -9.58
C TYR A 62 -0.69 10.19 -10.39
N GLN A 63 0.12 10.23 -11.47
CA GLN A 63 0.19 11.40 -12.35
C GLN A 63 -1.15 11.71 -13.00
N ASP A 64 -1.87 10.67 -13.43
CA ASP A 64 -3.18 10.80 -14.08
C ASP A 64 -4.26 11.30 -13.11
N GLU A 65 -4.23 10.83 -11.85
CA GLU A 65 -5.20 11.22 -10.83
C GLU A 65 -4.92 12.60 -10.22
N SER A 66 -3.65 12.92 -9.97
CA SER A 66 -3.25 14.16 -9.28
C SER A 66 -2.93 15.32 -10.23
N GLY A 67 -2.68 15.04 -11.51
CA GLY A 67 -2.16 16.00 -12.48
C GLY A 67 -0.68 16.40 -12.26
N GLN A 68 -0.03 15.83 -11.25
CA GLN A 68 1.38 16.12 -10.93
C GLN A 68 2.27 15.37 -11.92
N VAL A 69 2.98 16.08 -12.79
CA VAL A 69 3.90 15.44 -13.77
C VAL A 69 5.22 15.03 -13.11
N ILE A 70 5.69 13.81 -13.41
CA ILE A 70 6.92 13.21 -12.87
C ILE A 70 7.80 12.74 -14.04
N GLU A 71 9.07 13.16 -14.07
CA GLU A 71 9.99 12.68 -15.10
C GLU A 71 10.30 11.17 -14.93
N PRO A 72 10.32 10.36 -16.01
CA PRO A 72 10.58 8.93 -15.92
C PRO A 72 11.87 8.57 -15.19
N GLY A 73 12.93 9.37 -15.36
CA GLY A 73 14.22 9.15 -14.68
C GLY A 73 14.16 9.31 -13.15
N VAL A 74 13.15 10.00 -12.61
CA VAL A 74 12.89 10.05 -11.16
C VAL A 74 12.33 8.71 -10.70
N VAL A 75 11.36 8.15 -11.44
CA VAL A 75 10.75 6.85 -11.13
C VAL A 75 11.77 5.72 -11.21
N ASP A 76 12.64 5.74 -12.22
CA ASP A 76 13.74 4.78 -12.34
C ASP A 76 14.68 4.87 -11.13
N ALA A 77 15.08 6.09 -10.74
CA ALA A 77 15.97 6.27 -9.59
C ALA A 77 15.32 5.85 -8.26
N ILE A 78 14.01 6.06 -8.10
CA ILE A 78 13.27 5.55 -6.95
C ILE A 78 13.38 4.03 -6.92
N TYR A 79 13.05 3.35 -8.01
CA TYR A 79 13.16 1.89 -8.08
C TYR A 79 14.57 1.38 -7.76
N GLU A 80 15.60 2.07 -8.25
CA GLU A 80 17.00 1.71 -7.98
C GLU A 80 17.36 1.74 -6.50
N ASN A 81 16.83 2.69 -5.74
CA ASN A 81 17.15 2.86 -4.32
C ASN A 81 16.33 1.95 -3.40
N ILE A 82 15.02 1.82 -3.65
CA ILE A 82 14.10 1.11 -2.74
C ILE A 82 13.65 -0.27 -3.22
N ARG A 83 14.09 -0.70 -4.42
CA ARG A 83 13.88 -2.05 -4.97
C ARG A 83 12.42 -2.55 -4.89
N GLY A 84 11.48 -1.63 -5.12
CA GLY A 84 10.05 -1.93 -5.18
C GLY A 84 9.36 -2.23 -3.84
N GLN A 85 9.96 -1.90 -2.70
CA GLN A 85 9.31 -2.09 -1.41
C GLN A 85 8.01 -1.25 -1.34
N PRO A 86 6.82 -1.86 -1.25
CA PRO A 86 5.55 -1.17 -1.56
C PRO A 86 5.30 0.08 -0.70
N GLY A 87 5.59 -0.01 0.61
CA GLY A 87 5.39 1.12 1.52
C GLY A 87 6.31 2.30 1.23
N LEU A 88 7.58 2.04 0.92
CA LEU A 88 8.58 3.05 0.60
C LEU A 88 8.31 3.68 -0.77
N VAL A 89 7.83 2.91 -1.75
CA VAL A 89 7.45 3.44 -3.07
C VAL A 89 6.37 4.51 -2.89
N SER A 90 5.26 4.18 -2.22
CA SER A 90 4.17 5.14 -2.01
C SER A 90 4.60 6.33 -1.14
N TRP A 91 5.35 6.07 -0.06
CA TRP A 91 5.82 7.13 0.83
C TRP A 91 6.77 8.11 0.14
N PHE A 92 7.69 7.64 -0.71
CA PHE A 92 8.55 8.53 -1.49
C PHE A 92 7.77 9.35 -2.51
N GLY A 93 6.71 8.77 -3.10
CA GLY A 93 5.78 9.51 -3.95
C GLY A 93 5.19 10.72 -3.22
N GLU A 94 4.53 10.47 -2.08
CA GLU A 94 3.96 11.52 -1.21
C GLU A 94 5.01 12.54 -0.78
N LEU A 95 6.18 12.08 -0.32
CA LEU A 95 7.26 12.95 0.14
C LEU A 95 7.74 13.90 -0.96
N LEU A 96 7.90 13.42 -2.19
CA LEU A 96 8.38 14.22 -3.30
C LEU A 96 7.35 15.25 -3.76
N THR A 97 6.07 14.89 -3.76
CA THR A 97 4.99 15.70 -4.31
C THR A 97 4.40 16.68 -3.29
N GLU A 98 4.32 16.30 -2.02
CA GLU A 98 3.73 17.15 -0.98
C GLU A 98 4.76 17.99 -0.24
N LYS A 99 5.96 17.44 0.04
CA LYS A 99 6.97 18.13 0.85
C LYS A 99 8.02 18.87 0.03
N TYR A 100 8.59 18.22 -0.98
CA TYR A 100 9.71 18.79 -1.75
C TYR A 100 9.27 19.63 -2.94
N ASN A 101 8.09 19.35 -3.49
CA ASN A 101 7.56 20.07 -4.63
C ASN A 101 6.07 20.39 -4.47
N PRO A 102 5.68 21.18 -3.45
CA PRO A 102 4.29 21.52 -3.24
C PRO A 102 3.75 22.31 -4.44
N GLY A 103 2.70 21.75 -5.06
CA GLY A 103 2.00 22.30 -6.21
C GLY A 103 2.15 21.46 -7.49
N ALA A 104 1.02 21.05 -8.06
CA ALA A 104 0.96 20.27 -9.32
C ALA A 104 1.47 21.03 -10.55
N ASP A 105 1.71 22.34 -10.42
CA ASP A 105 2.25 23.21 -11.47
C ASP A 105 3.74 22.98 -11.78
N LYS A 106 4.45 22.25 -10.91
CA LYS A 106 5.89 22.04 -11.05
C LYS A 106 6.18 20.60 -11.39
N THR A 107 6.76 20.34 -12.56
CA THR A 107 7.25 19.01 -12.91
C THR A 107 8.35 18.54 -11.95
N LEU A 108 8.23 17.33 -11.43
CA LEU A 108 9.30 16.68 -10.67
C LEU A 108 10.41 16.25 -11.63
N ARG A 109 11.50 17.02 -11.63
CA ARG A 109 12.68 16.77 -12.47
C ARG A 109 13.82 16.19 -11.68
N GLN A 110 14.68 15.44 -12.37
CA GLN A 110 15.91 14.94 -11.78
C GLN A 110 16.91 16.09 -11.52
N LYS A 111 16.76 16.80 -10.39
CA LYS A 111 17.82 17.69 -9.90
C LYS A 111 18.88 16.83 -9.22
N SER A 112 20.11 16.93 -9.71
CA SER A 112 21.32 16.19 -9.29
C SER A 112 21.68 16.21 -7.79
N ARG A 113 20.84 16.78 -6.91
CA ARG A 113 21.10 16.98 -5.48
C ARG A 113 20.04 16.36 -4.55
N LEU A 114 18.86 15.97 -5.03
CA LEU A 114 17.77 15.48 -4.15
C LEU A 114 17.89 13.99 -3.78
N LEU A 115 18.50 13.17 -4.64
CA LEU A 115 18.63 11.72 -4.44
C LEU A 115 19.96 11.28 -3.82
N ARG A 116 20.86 12.22 -3.49
CA ARG A 116 22.16 11.90 -2.86
C ARG A 116 22.13 11.81 -1.33
N ASN A 117 20.99 12.14 -0.72
CA ASN A 117 20.83 12.21 0.73
C ASN A 117 19.84 11.17 1.28
N PHE A 118 19.47 10.18 0.48
CA PHE A 118 18.62 9.05 0.87
C PHE A 118 19.34 7.74 0.57
#